data_AF-A0AAJ2GPL2-F1
#
_entry.id   AF-A0AAJ2GPL2-F1
#
_cell.length_a   1.000
_cell.length_b   1.000
_cell.length_c   1.000
_cell.angle_alpha   90.00
_cell.angle_beta   90.00
_cell.angle_gamma   90.00
#
_symmetry.space_group_name_H-M   'P 1'
#
loop_
_entity.id
_entity.type
_entity.pdbx_description
1 polymer ?
#
loop_
_entity_poly.entity_id
_entity_poly.type
_entity_poly.pdbx_seq_one_letter_code
_entity_poly.pdbx_strand_id
1 'polypeptide(L)'
;MTDASKLSVIRCAASSAAALSTVFVLCWLAATLFGPIGSHMFVTMFTPAPPGSFVALGAGLCWSIVFGAAVGGLFAAFHNWIGHWQRP
;
A
#
# COMPACT_ATOMS: atom_id res chain seq x y z
N MET A 1 -20.63 26.46 6.32
CA MET A 1 -20.68 25.25 7.16
C MET A 1 -19.59 24.30 6.69
N THR A 2 -18.39 24.40 7.23
CA THR A 2 -17.36 23.38 7.04
C THR A 2 -17.64 22.27 8.05
N ASP A 3 -18.59 21.39 7.72
CA ASP A 3 -18.65 20.09 8.36
C ASP A 3 -17.30 19.41 8.08
N ALA A 4 -16.44 19.31 9.08
CA ALA A 4 -15.23 18.51 9.02
C ALA A 4 -15.66 17.04 8.91
N SER A 5 -16.10 16.63 7.72
CA SER A 5 -16.50 15.26 7.41
C SER A 5 -15.33 14.35 7.74
N LYS A 6 -15.55 13.43 8.68
CA LYS A 6 -14.54 12.45 9.10
C LYS A 6 -13.98 11.75 7.86
N LEU A 7 -12.65 11.56 7.84
CA LEU A 7 -12.01 10.85 6.75
C LEU A 7 -12.51 9.40 6.75
N SER A 8 -13.06 8.95 5.62
CA SER A 8 -13.55 7.58 5.50
C SER A 8 -12.38 6.59 5.53
N VAL A 9 -12.33 5.78 6.59
CA VAL A 9 -11.28 4.77 6.81
C VAL A 9 -11.23 3.76 5.67
N ILE A 10 -12.40 3.30 5.20
CA ILE A 10 -12.52 2.32 4.12
C ILE A 10 -11.98 2.90 2.81
N ARG A 11 -12.33 4.15 2.46
CA ARG A 11 -11.82 4.80 1.25
C ARG A 11 -10.32 4.99 1.32
N CYS A 12 -9.79 5.39 2.48
CA CYS A 12 -8.36 5.59 2.64
C CYS A 12 -7.59 4.27 2.52
N ALA A 13 -8.03 3.22 3.22
CA ALA A 13 -7.48 1.87 3.14
C ALA A 13 -7.53 1.31 1.70
N ALA A 14 -8.66 1.47 1.00
CA ALA A 14 -8.79 1.01 -0.38
C ALA A 14 -7.85 1.78 -1.33
N SER A 15 -7.72 3.10 -1.15
CA SER A 15 -6.86 3.92 -2.00
C SER A 15 -5.37 3.62 -1.81
N SER A 16 -4.92 3.41 -0.58
CA SER A 16 -3.54 3.05 -0.27
C SER A 16 -3.23 1.61 -0.67
N ALA A 17 -4.19 0.68 -0.51
CA ALA A 17 -4.07 -0.68 -1.03
C ALA A 17 -3.86 -0.68 -2.55
N ALA A 18 -4.69 0.06 -3.29
CA ALA A 18 -4.59 0.17 -4.75
C ALA A 18 -3.29 0.84 -5.20
N ALA A 19 -2.85 1.89 -4.50
CA ALA A 19 -1.59 2.56 -4.80
C ALA A 19 -0.39 1.62 -4.59
N LEU A 20 -0.33 0.96 -3.43
CA LEU A 20 0.79 0.07 -3.09
C LEU A 20 0.84 -1.15 -4.01
N SER A 21 -0.32 -1.74 -4.32
CA SER A 21 -0.42 -2.86 -5.26
C SER A 21 0.03 -2.45 -6.67
N THR A 22 -0.33 -1.24 -7.11
CA THR A 22 0.09 -0.72 -8.43
C THR A 22 1.61 -0.54 -8.49
N VAL A 23 2.20 0.10 -7.47
CA VAL A 23 3.66 0.27 -7.38
C VAL A 23 4.34 -1.10 -7.34
N PHE A 24 3.82 -2.06 -6.58
CA PHE A 24 4.36 -3.42 -6.52
C PHE A 24 4.38 -4.09 -7.90
N VAL A 25 3.27 -4.03 -8.66
CA VAL A 25 3.20 -4.61 -10.01
C VAL A 25 4.18 -3.93 -10.96
N LEU A 26 4.31 -2.59 -10.90
CA LEU A 26 5.28 -1.85 -11.71
C LEU A 26 6.72 -2.22 -11.36
N CYS A 27 7.05 -2.37 -10.07
CA CYS A 27 8.38 -2.79 -9.63
C CYS A 27 8.68 -4.24 -10.01
N TRP A 28 7.69 -5.14 -9.95
CA TRP A 28 7.84 -6.51 -10.43
C TRP A 28 8.08 -6.55 -11.95
N LEU A 29 7.33 -5.75 -12.74
CA LEU A 29 7.56 -5.61 -14.18
C LEU A 29 8.94 -5.02 -14.50
N ALA A 30 9.39 -4.04 -13.73
CA ALA A 30 10.73 -3.49 -13.89
C ALA A 30 11.81 -4.54 -13.59
N ALA A 31 11.61 -5.35 -12.55
CA ALA A 31 12.54 -6.42 -12.19
C ALA A 31 12.61 -7.52 -13.26
N THR A 32 11.49 -7.86 -13.90
CA THR A 32 11.46 -8.85 -14.99
C THR A 32 12.10 -8.34 -16.28
N LEU A 33 11.89 -7.07 -16.64
CA LEU A 33 12.38 -6.49 -17.90
C LEU A 33 13.84 -6.03 -17.85
N PHE A 34 14.28 -5.48 -16.72
CA PHE A 34 15.58 -4.79 -16.61
C PHE A 34 16.57 -5.53 -15.69
N GLY A 35 16.22 -6.72 -15.18
CA GLY A 35 17.07 -7.48 -14.26
C GLY A 35 17.37 -6.71 -12.96
N PRO A 36 18.46 -7.05 -12.21
CA PRO A 36 18.82 -6.56 -10.85
C PRO A 36 18.92 -5.03 -10.63
N ILE A 37 18.66 -4.22 -11.64
CA ILE A 37 18.63 -2.76 -11.57
C ILE A 37 17.19 -2.24 -11.30
N GLY A 38 16.16 -2.96 -11.79
CA GLY A 38 14.75 -2.58 -11.60
C GLY A 38 14.16 -2.85 -10.22
N SER A 39 14.25 -1.90 -9.28
CA SER A 39 13.42 -1.81 -8.04
C SER A 39 13.20 -3.09 -7.20
N HIS A 40 14.14 -4.04 -7.23
CA HIS A 40 14.06 -5.34 -6.52
C HIS A 40 13.77 -5.21 -5.04
N MET A 41 14.36 -4.20 -4.42
CA MET A 41 14.26 -3.98 -2.98
C MET A 41 12.80 -3.79 -2.52
N PHE A 42 11.97 -3.16 -3.35
CA PHE A 42 10.54 -3.00 -3.06
C PHE A 42 9.81 -4.34 -3.15
N VAL A 43 10.12 -5.17 -4.16
CA VAL A 43 9.52 -6.50 -4.31
C VAL A 43 9.91 -7.41 -3.15
N THR A 44 11.19 -7.39 -2.74
CA THR A 44 11.70 -8.21 -1.63
C THR A 44 11.12 -7.84 -0.28
N MET A 45 10.55 -6.63 -0.15
CA MET A 45 9.89 -6.19 1.08
C MET A 45 8.57 -6.96 1.35
N PHE A 46 7.90 -7.43 0.30
CA PHE A 46 6.61 -8.13 0.39
C PHE A 46 6.72 -9.64 0.13
N THR A 47 7.82 -10.13 -0.43
CA THR A 47 8.00 -11.56 -0.69
C THR A 47 9.48 -11.96 -0.67
N PRO A 48 9.83 -13.12 -0.06
CA PRO A 48 11.18 -13.66 -0.12
C PRO A 48 11.44 -14.47 -1.41
N ALA A 49 10.44 -14.63 -2.28
CA ALA A 49 10.58 -15.38 -3.52
C ALA A 49 11.48 -14.63 -4.54
N PRO A 50 12.15 -15.35 -5.46
CA PRO A 50 12.99 -14.73 -6.47
C PRO A 50 12.23 -13.65 -7.27
N PRO A 51 12.78 -12.43 -7.41
CA PRO A 51 12.16 -11.38 -8.19
C PRO A 51 12.00 -11.84 -9.65
N GLY A 52 10.81 -11.62 -10.20
CA GLY A 52 10.43 -12.07 -11.55
C GLY A 52 9.76 -13.44 -11.63
N SER A 53 9.61 -14.16 -10.52
CA SER A 53 8.72 -15.33 -10.47
C SER A 53 7.25 -14.93 -10.31
N PHE A 54 6.33 -15.69 -10.93
CA PHE A 54 4.88 -15.53 -10.73
C PHE A 54 4.45 -15.79 -9.28
N VAL A 55 5.20 -16.62 -8.54
CA VAL A 55 4.98 -16.85 -7.10
C VAL A 55 5.24 -15.57 -6.30
N ALA A 56 6.29 -14.83 -6.67
CA ALA A 56 6.61 -13.54 -6.06
C ALA A 56 5.49 -12.52 -6.33
N LEU A 57 4.93 -12.53 -7.55
CA LEU A 57 3.80 -11.66 -7.90
C LEU A 57 2.57 -11.95 -7.04
N GLY A 58 2.15 -13.21 -6.95
CA GLY A 58 0.96 -13.59 -6.18
C GLY A 58 1.09 -13.28 -4.68
N ALA A 59 2.20 -13.72 -4.06
CA ALA A 59 2.43 -13.52 -2.64
C ALA A 59 2.64 -12.04 -2.28
N GLY A 60 3.46 -11.32 -3.06
CA GLY A 60 3.75 -9.92 -2.81
C GLY A 60 2.58 -8.99 -3.16
N LEU A 61 1.74 -9.33 -4.13
CA LEU A 61 0.51 -8.58 -4.41
C LEU A 61 -0.48 -8.72 -3.25
N CYS A 62 -0.65 -9.93 -2.73
CA CYS A 62 -1.49 -10.16 -1.55
C CYS A 62 -0.99 -9.33 -0.35
N TRP A 63 0.32 -9.38 -0.07
CA TRP A 63 0.88 -8.63 1.05
C TRP A 63 0.85 -7.11 0.85
N SER A 64 1.08 -6.62 -0.37
CA SER A 64 1.00 -5.17 -0.65
C SER A 64 -0.42 -4.62 -0.51
N ILE A 65 -1.45 -5.41 -0.85
CA ILE A 65 -2.84 -5.04 -0.60
C ILE A 65 -3.11 -4.96 0.91
N VAL A 66 -2.74 -5.97 1.68
CA VAL A 66 -3.00 -6.00 3.13
C VAL A 66 -2.23 -4.88 3.84
N PHE A 67 -0.96 -4.69 3.50
CA PHE A 67 -0.13 -3.64 4.08
C PHE A 67 -0.63 -2.25 3.67
N GLY A 68 -0.97 -2.06 2.40
CA GLY A 68 -1.54 -0.81 1.91
C GLY A 68 -2.86 -0.48 2.61
N ALA A 69 -3.76 -1.46 2.76
CA ALA A 69 -5.01 -1.29 3.49
C ALA A 69 -4.78 -0.93 4.96
N ALA A 70 -3.85 -1.62 5.63
CA ALA A 70 -3.49 -1.34 7.02
C ALA A 70 -2.95 0.08 7.20
N VAL A 71 -2.02 0.52 6.34
CA VAL A 71 -1.42 1.86 6.43
C VAL A 71 -2.45 2.97 6.19
N GLY A 72 -3.29 2.85 5.15
CA GLY A 72 -4.33 3.86 4.88
C GLY A 72 -5.44 3.87 5.93
N GLY A 73 -5.82 2.69 6.43
CA GLY A 73 -6.78 2.58 7.53
C GLY A 73 -6.25 3.23 8.81
N LEU A 74 -4.98 2.96 9.13
CA LEU A 74 -4.30 3.54 10.29
C LEU A 74 -4.15 5.05 10.16
N PHE A 75 -3.78 5.55 8.98
CA PHE A 75 -3.71 6.99 8.70
C PHE A 75 -5.06 7.68 8.92
N ALA A 76 -6.14 7.12 8.36
CA ALA A 76 -7.48 7.66 8.56
C ALA A 76 -7.92 7.61 10.03
N ALA A 77 -7.59 6.54 10.76
CA ALA A 77 -7.89 6.42 12.18
C ALA A 77 -7.17 7.50 13.00
N PHE A 78 -5.86 7.70 12.79
CA PHE A 78 -5.11 8.77 13.45
C PHE A 78 -5.61 10.16 13.07
N HIS A 79 -5.94 10.39 11.80
CA HIS A 79 -6.45 11.68 11.36
C HIS A 79 -7.78 12.02 12.05
N ASN A 80 -8.69 11.03 12.15
CA ASN A 80 -9.97 11.18 12.85
C ASN A 80 -9.78 11.32 14.37
N TRP A 81 -8.80 10.64 14.96
CA TRP A 81 -8.47 10.74 16.38
C TRP A 81 -7.98 12.14 16.73
N ILE A 82 -6.98 12.66 16.02
CA ILE A 82 -6.45 14.02 16.22
C ILE A 82 -7.56 15.05 16.04
N GLY A 83 -8.38 14.90 15.00
CA GLY A 83 -9.54 15.77 14.75
C GLY A 83 -10.67 15.65 15.78
N HIS A 84 -10.66 14.63 16.65
CA HIS A 84 -11.56 14.54 17.81
C HIS A 84 -11.06 15.37 18.99
N TRP A 85 -9.75 15.37 19.25
CA TRP A 85 -9.14 16.16 20.35
C TRP A 85 -9.21 17.67 20.16
N GLN A 86 -9.39 18.15 18.93
CA GLN A 86 -9.49 19.57 18.62
C GLN A 86 -10.94 20.11 18.64
N ARG A 87 -11.92 19.28 19.02
CA ARG A 87 -13.33 19.70 19.15
C ARG A 87 -13.51 20.29 20.57
N PRO A 88 -14.02 21.53 20.70
CA PRO A 88 -14.22 22.20 22.00
C PRO A 88 -15.26 21.50 22.86
#